data_AF-A0A812R634-F1
#
_entry.id   AF-A0A812R634-F1
#
_cell.length_a   1.000
_cell.length_b   1.000
_cell.length_c   1.000
_cell.angle_alpha   90.00
_cell.angle_beta   90.00
_cell.angle_gamma   90.00
#
_symmetry.space_group_name_H-M   'P 1'
#
loop_
_entity.id
_entity.type
_entity.pdbx_description
1 polymer ?
#
loop_
_entity_poly.entity_id
_entity_poly.type
_entity_poly.pdbx_seq_one_letter_code
_entity_poly.pdbx_strand_id
1 'polypeptide(L)'
;MFLNDWQRCPAAFEALAVYVVFSSNSDLELFREAINCTAPGIQELWTPVVARAPKSGWPAGKGYGQQVTAAYKKFFGLAAVMDRRGSEKFGLMLDSELSIFDFYAPARTGKACHPGGAWSQLLQRLHACEEAKTFNAARVSDNLVVYNFTSYVMSGKQYDQALLKENFDFVRSGRVCGSEKCALVQEMISKSLWSWWTDIPWANLIVAKRMLASAAGTDVKKVTEWQGLVQQLRVPRFEHVAYQMWCVLHEGFQVRDVTDLAKEARWGSFLEDPQPDSRFAELNPLWASTEAVAAVEMSKAAAFSQESPPLLIFHADHLQMRFTFSGRGHKFLWESLLLDLLEKHNRTDFDNRSIR
;
A
#
# COMPACT_ATOMS: atom_id res chain seq x y z
N MET A 1 -16.09 0.26 -0.91
CA MET A 1 -16.17 0.48 -2.37
C MET A 1 -15.40 -0.63 -3.09
N PHE A 2 -14.09 -0.75 -2.90
CA PHE A 2 -13.27 -1.80 -3.50
C PHE A 2 -13.89 -3.21 -3.52
N LEU A 3 -14.36 -3.75 -2.39
CA LEU A 3 -14.93 -5.11 -2.36
C LEU A 3 -16.14 -5.27 -3.30
N ASN A 4 -16.98 -4.24 -3.44
CA ASN A 4 -18.09 -4.22 -4.40
C ASN A 4 -17.59 -4.24 -5.85
N ASP A 5 -16.53 -3.48 -6.13
CA ASP A 5 -15.97 -3.40 -7.48
C ASP A 5 -15.25 -4.69 -7.87
N TRP A 6 -14.46 -5.22 -6.93
CA TRP A 6 -13.72 -6.46 -7.07
C TRP A 6 -14.63 -7.64 -7.40
N GLN A 7 -15.73 -7.83 -6.66
CA GLN A 7 -16.69 -8.92 -6.97
C GLN A 7 -17.39 -8.73 -8.33
N ARG A 8 -17.51 -7.50 -8.82
CA ARG A 8 -18.17 -7.17 -10.10
C ARG A 8 -17.20 -7.26 -11.29
N CYS A 9 -15.92 -7.51 -11.04
CA CYS A 9 -14.87 -7.57 -12.02
C CYS A 9 -14.33 -9.01 -12.10
N PRO A 10 -14.88 -9.88 -12.97
CA PRO A 10 -14.53 -11.31 -12.99
C PRO A 10 -13.03 -11.57 -13.07
N ALA A 11 -12.32 -10.85 -13.96
CA ALA A 11 -10.87 -11.01 -14.08
C ALA A 11 -10.10 -10.59 -12.81
N ALA A 12 -10.56 -9.58 -12.06
CA ALA A 12 -9.94 -9.19 -10.79
C ALA A 12 -10.27 -10.19 -9.67
N PHE A 13 -11.50 -10.72 -9.67
CA PHE A 13 -11.94 -11.75 -8.73
C PHE A 13 -11.13 -13.04 -8.89
N GLU A 14 -10.84 -13.44 -10.13
CA GLU A 14 -9.98 -14.58 -10.42
C GLU A 14 -8.49 -14.31 -10.10
N ALA A 15 -8.02 -13.07 -10.31
CA ALA A 15 -6.62 -12.73 -10.13
C ALA A 15 -6.21 -12.50 -8.66
N LEU A 16 -7.16 -12.19 -7.76
CA LEU A 16 -6.88 -11.79 -6.38
C LEU A 16 -7.72 -12.54 -5.36
N ALA A 17 -7.06 -13.08 -4.34
CA ALA A 17 -7.70 -13.40 -3.06
C ALA A 17 -7.56 -12.19 -2.11
N VAL A 18 -8.68 -11.74 -1.53
CA VAL A 18 -8.69 -10.56 -0.65
C VAL A 18 -8.68 -10.96 0.82
N TYR A 19 -7.71 -10.43 1.56
CA TYR A 19 -7.56 -10.60 2.99
C TYR A 19 -7.71 -9.25 3.67
N VAL A 20 -8.70 -9.11 4.56
CA VAL A 20 -8.91 -7.86 5.32
C VAL A 20 -8.42 -8.07 6.74
N VAL A 21 -7.50 -7.20 7.18
CA VAL A 21 -6.82 -7.35 8.46
C VAL A 21 -7.38 -6.37 9.49
N PHE A 22 -7.87 -6.92 10.61
CA PHE A 22 -8.50 -6.17 11.70
C PHE A 22 -7.60 -6.15 12.94
N SER A 23 -7.70 -5.10 13.75
CA SER A 23 -6.96 -5.02 15.01
C SER A 23 -7.60 -5.85 16.12
N SER A 24 -8.90 -6.19 16.00
CA SER A 24 -9.65 -6.94 16.98
C SER A 24 -10.85 -7.66 16.36
N ASN A 25 -11.44 -8.62 17.10
CA ASN A 25 -12.72 -9.22 16.71
C ASN A 25 -13.86 -8.18 16.70
N SER A 26 -13.84 -7.19 17.60
CA SER A 26 -14.87 -6.14 17.62
C SER A 26 -14.86 -5.34 16.32
N ASP A 27 -13.68 -4.99 15.80
CA ASP A 27 -13.59 -4.26 14.53
C ASP A 27 -14.04 -5.12 13.33
N LEU A 28 -13.78 -6.43 13.37
CA LEU A 28 -14.29 -7.37 12.37
C LEU A 28 -15.81 -7.43 12.39
N GLU A 29 -16.44 -7.56 13.55
CA GLU A 29 -17.89 -7.63 13.67
C GLU A 29 -18.56 -6.31 13.24
N LEU A 30 -18.01 -5.16 13.63
CA LEU A 30 -18.46 -3.86 13.14
C LEU A 30 -18.37 -3.75 11.63
N PHE A 31 -17.25 -4.19 11.04
CA PHE A 31 -17.07 -4.17 9.59
C PHE A 31 -18.05 -5.10 8.86
N ARG A 32 -18.29 -6.30 9.40
CA ARG A 32 -19.29 -7.25 8.85
C ARG A 32 -20.70 -6.66 8.90
N GLU A 33 -21.09 -6.05 10.01
CA GLU A 33 -22.38 -5.40 10.14
C GLU A 33 -22.52 -4.24 9.12
N ALA A 34 -21.48 -3.43 8.97
CA ALA A 34 -21.46 -2.34 8.01
C ALA A 34 -21.51 -2.81 6.54
N ILE A 35 -20.75 -3.86 6.20
CA ILE A 35 -20.79 -4.50 4.88
C ILE A 35 -22.17 -5.11 4.61
N ASN A 36 -22.81 -5.74 5.59
CA ASN A 36 -24.15 -6.31 5.40
C ASN A 36 -25.21 -5.26 5.12
N CYS A 37 -25.08 -4.06 5.67
CA CYS A 37 -25.98 -2.95 5.37
C CYS A 37 -25.73 -2.35 3.98
N THR A 38 -24.48 -2.26 3.54
CA THR A 38 -24.09 -1.48 2.35
C THR A 38 -23.86 -2.33 1.10
N ALA A 39 -23.59 -3.62 1.28
CA ALA A 39 -23.27 -4.58 0.23
C ALA A 39 -23.60 -6.02 0.67
N PRO A 40 -24.90 -6.36 0.84
CA PRO A 40 -25.32 -7.68 1.27
C PRO A 40 -24.73 -8.80 0.39
N GLY A 41 -24.23 -9.87 1.02
CA GLY A 41 -23.68 -11.05 0.34
C GLY A 41 -22.17 -11.06 0.10
N ILE A 42 -21.47 -9.93 0.30
CA ILE A 42 -20.01 -9.84 0.07
C ILE A 42 -19.19 -10.49 1.19
N GLN A 43 -19.75 -10.58 2.39
CA GLN A 43 -19.06 -11.05 3.60
C GLN A 43 -18.35 -12.40 3.44
N GLU A 44 -18.83 -13.28 2.57
CA GLU A 44 -18.27 -14.62 2.33
C GLU A 44 -17.17 -14.64 1.26
N LEU A 45 -16.97 -13.53 0.54
CA LEU A 45 -16.06 -13.47 -0.60
C LEU A 45 -14.61 -13.16 -0.21
N TRP A 46 -14.37 -12.59 0.97
CA TRP A 46 -13.04 -12.20 1.43
C TRP A 46 -12.67 -12.92 2.74
N THR A 47 -11.37 -13.03 3.01
CA THR A 47 -10.88 -13.67 4.22
C THR A 47 -10.63 -12.65 5.34
N PRO A 48 -11.27 -12.79 6.51
CA PRO A 48 -10.88 -12.00 7.69
C PRO A 48 -9.59 -12.52 8.32
N VAL A 49 -8.72 -11.59 8.69
CA VAL A 49 -7.54 -11.86 9.52
C VAL A 49 -7.59 -10.92 10.72
N VAL A 50 -7.73 -11.47 11.93
CA VAL A 50 -7.65 -10.66 13.15
C VAL A 50 -6.21 -10.68 13.64
N ALA A 51 -5.56 -9.52 13.59
CA ALA A 51 -4.18 -9.37 13.99
C ALA A 51 -4.01 -9.55 15.50
N ARG A 52 -3.09 -10.43 15.90
CA ARG A 52 -2.67 -10.50 17.31
C ARG A 52 -1.93 -9.22 17.64
N ALA A 53 -2.20 -8.64 18.80
CA ALA A 53 -1.49 -7.43 19.24
C ALA A 53 0.03 -7.66 19.25
N PRO A 54 0.85 -6.69 18.80
CA PRO A 54 2.30 -6.77 18.93
C PRO A 54 2.70 -7.05 20.38
N LYS A 55 3.85 -7.70 20.61
CA LYS A 55 4.33 -7.99 21.98
C LYS A 55 4.51 -6.72 22.84
N SER A 56 4.80 -5.58 22.20
CA SER A 56 4.89 -4.26 22.85
C SER A 56 3.53 -3.58 23.09
N GLY A 57 2.42 -4.23 22.74
CA GLY A 57 1.11 -3.60 22.65
C GLY A 57 0.92 -2.78 21.38
N TRP A 58 -0.31 -2.34 21.15
CA TRP A 58 -0.65 -1.43 20.07
C TRP A 58 -0.05 -0.04 20.33
N PRO A 59 0.55 0.61 19.31
CA PRO A 59 0.93 2.01 19.40
C PRO A 59 -0.26 2.92 19.71
N ALA A 60 -0.01 4.13 20.19
CA ALA A 60 -1.06 5.12 20.42
C ALA A 60 -1.85 5.41 19.13
N GLY A 61 -3.18 5.45 19.21
CA GLY A 61 -4.09 5.51 18.05
C GLY A 61 -4.16 6.84 17.31
N LYS A 62 -3.11 7.68 17.30
CA LYS A 62 -3.07 8.96 16.56
C LYS A 62 -1.71 9.18 15.89
N GLY A 63 -1.71 9.80 14.70
CA GLY A 63 -0.50 10.18 13.97
C GLY A 63 0.43 8.99 13.70
N TYR A 64 1.68 9.11 14.15
CA TYR A 64 2.73 8.08 14.00
C TYR A 64 2.24 6.65 14.34
N GLY A 65 1.48 6.49 15.42
CA GLY A 65 1.06 5.16 15.87
C GLY A 65 0.01 4.49 14.97
N GLN A 66 -0.80 5.26 14.24
CA GLN A 66 -1.72 4.71 13.23
C GLN A 66 -0.96 4.16 12.03
N GLN A 67 0.08 4.86 11.57
CA GLN A 67 0.93 4.41 10.46
C GLN A 67 1.65 3.11 10.82
N VAL A 68 2.22 3.00 12.03
CA VAL A 68 2.83 1.75 12.51
C VAL A 68 1.79 0.63 12.63
N THR A 69 0.58 0.94 13.10
CA THR A 69 -0.51 -0.05 13.21
C THR A 69 -0.93 -0.56 11.83
N ALA A 70 -1.06 0.31 10.83
CA ALA A 70 -1.38 -0.07 9.46
C ALA A 70 -0.28 -0.97 8.86
N ALA A 71 0.99 -0.56 8.98
CA ALA A 71 2.14 -1.34 8.52
C ALA A 71 2.22 -2.73 9.19
N TYR A 72 1.98 -2.78 10.52
CA TYR A 72 1.93 -4.03 11.26
C TYR A 72 0.84 -4.96 10.74
N LYS A 73 -0.37 -4.44 10.52
CA LYS A 73 -1.48 -5.24 9.97
C LYS A 73 -1.15 -5.77 8.57
N LYS A 74 -0.49 -4.99 7.71
CA LYS A 74 -0.07 -5.45 6.37
C LYS A 74 0.95 -6.59 6.45
N PHE A 75 1.98 -6.47 7.30
CA PHE A 75 2.92 -7.59 7.54
C PHE A 75 2.24 -8.81 8.15
N PHE A 76 1.31 -8.61 9.09
CA PHE A 76 0.59 -9.70 9.73
C PHE A 76 -0.36 -10.41 8.76
N GLY A 77 -0.99 -9.67 7.83
CA GLY A 77 -1.78 -10.22 6.73
C GLY A 77 -0.93 -11.07 5.78
N LEU A 78 0.24 -10.56 5.35
CA LEU A 78 1.19 -11.35 4.58
C LEU A 78 1.61 -12.63 5.30
N ALA A 79 1.91 -12.54 6.60
CA ALA A 79 2.27 -13.69 7.42
C ALA A 79 1.12 -14.72 7.50
N ALA A 80 -0.13 -14.28 7.59
CA ALA A 80 -1.29 -15.17 7.56
C ALA A 80 -1.41 -15.91 6.22
N VAL A 81 -1.09 -15.26 5.10
CA VAL A 81 -1.01 -15.94 3.78
C VAL A 81 0.14 -16.95 3.77
N MET A 82 1.31 -16.57 4.29
CA MET A 82 2.49 -17.45 4.36
C MET A 82 2.28 -18.72 5.20
N ASP A 83 1.44 -18.64 6.24
CA ASP A 83 1.07 -19.77 7.11
C ASP A 83 0.09 -20.75 6.45
N ARG A 84 -0.69 -20.31 5.45
CA ARG A 84 -1.73 -21.12 4.81
C ARG A 84 -1.24 -22.24 3.88
N ARG A 85 0.08 -22.41 3.69
CA ARG A 85 0.68 -23.40 2.75
C ARG A 85 0.07 -23.38 1.34
N GLY A 86 -0.53 -22.25 0.94
CA GLY A 86 -1.15 -22.09 -0.37
C GLY A 86 -0.12 -21.94 -1.49
N SER A 87 -0.63 -21.74 -2.70
CA SER A 87 0.19 -21.63 -3.93
C SER A 87 0.56 -20.18 -4.28
N GLU A 88 0.13 -19.22 -3.46
CA GLU A 88 0.38 -17.80 -3.69
C GLU A 88 1.88 -17.51 -3.72
N LYS A 89 2.33 -16.87 -4.80
CA LYS A 89 3.73 -16.48 -4.96
C LYS A 89 3.99 -15.06 -4.49
N PHE A 90 3.01 -14.18 -4.64
CA PHE A 90 3.07 -12.79 -4.25
C PHE A 90 1.94 -12.43 -3.28
N GLY A 91 2.19 -11.45 -2.42
CA GLY A 91 1.16 -10.78 -1.64
C GLY A 91 1.21 -9.28 -1.88
N LEU A 92 0.05 -8.62 -1.80
CA LEU A 92 -0.10 -7.17 -1.98
C LEU A 92 -0.36 -6.52 -0.61
N MET A 93 0.41 -5.49 -0.26
CA MET A 93 0.32 -4.76 1.00
C MET A 93 -0.41 -3.44 0.80
N LEU A 94 -1.74 -3.50 0.66
CA LEU A 94 -2.56 -2.36 0.27
C LEU A 94 -3.24 -1.72 1.49
N ASP A 95 -3.42 -0.41 1.44
CA ASP A 95 -4.38 0.28 2.31
C ASP A 95 -5.82 0.05 1.84
N SER A 96 -6.81 0.38 2.67
CA SER A 96 -8.23 0.12 2.36
C SER A 96 -8.85 1.11 1.37
N GLU A 97 -8.14 2.18 1.01
CA GLU A 97 -8.60 3.31 0.19
C GLU A 97 -8.51 3.00 -1.32
N LEU A 98 -9.02 1.84 -1.72
CA LEU A 98 -8.89 1.32 -3.08
C LEU A 98 -10.17 1.45 -3.91
N SER A 99 -9.99 1.50 -5.22
CA SER A 99 -11.03 1.29 -6.24
C SER A 99 -10.46 0.58 -7.46
N ILE A 100 -11.32 -0.06 -8.25
CA ILE A 100 -10.91 -0.65 -9.54
C ILE A 100 -10.81 0.45 -10.59
N PHE A 101 -9.64 0.62 -11.21
CA PHE A 101 -9.35 1.72 -12.13
C PHE A 101 -10.36 1.82 -13.28
N ASP A 102 -10.70 0.71 -13.92
CA ASP A 102 -11.58 0.64 -15.10
C ASP A 102 -13.02 1.14 -14.85
N PHE A 103 -13.46 1.19 -13.59
CA PHE A 103 -14.79 1.71 -13.25
C PHE A 103 -14.82 3.23 -13.03
N TYR A 104 -13.67 3.86 -12.77
CA TYR A 104 -13.60 5.26 -12.36
C TYR A 104 -12.67 6.13 -13.20
N ALA A 105 -11.80 5.52 -14.01
CA ALA A 105 -10.93 6.22 -14.96
C ALA A 105 -11.73 6.90 -16.08
N PRO A 106 -11.12 7.85 -16.83
CA PRO A 106 -11.85 8.65 -17.81
C PRO A 106 -12.36 7.81 -18.99
N ALA A 107 -11.59 6.81 -19.39
CA ALA A 107 -11.95 5.81 -20.40
C ALA A 107 -12.55 4.58 -19.71
N ARG A 108 -13.76 4.68 -19.15
CA ARG A 108 -14.49 3.56 -18.53
C ARG A 108 -14.88 2.54 -19.59
N THR A 109 -14.00 1.60 -19.89
CA THR A 109 -14.25 0.64 -20.97
C THR A 109 -14.89 -0.65 -20.48
N GLY A 110 -14.71 -1.02 -19.20
CA GLY A 110 -15.09 -2.33 -18.67
C GLY A 110 -14.19 -3.46 -19.19
N LYS A 111 -13.25 -3.15 -20.09
CA LYS A 111 -12.42 -4.13 -20.79
C LYS A 111 -11.36 -4.74 -19.88
N ALA A 112 -10.91 -4.03 -18.85
CA ALA A 112 -9.92 -4.58 -17.93
C ALA A 112 -10.49 -5.75 -17.11
N CYS A 113 -11.81 -5.76 -16.90
CA CYS A 113 -12.51 -6.78 -16.13
C CYS A 113 -12.96 -8.01 -16.93
N HIS A 114 -12.85 -7.99 -18.26
CA HIS A 114 -13.17 -9.14 -19.10
C HIS A 114 -12.04 -10.20 -19.07
N PRO A 115 -12.35 -11.48 -19.37
CA PRO A 115 -11.32 -12.48 -19.61
C PRO A 115 -10.31 -12.00 -20.66
N GLY A 116 -9.02 -12.12 -20.37
CA GLY A 116 -7.95 -11.59 -21.23
C GLY A 116 -7.70 -10.08 -21.10
N GLY A 117 -8.48 -9.37 -20.27
CA GLY A 117 -8.28 -7.95 -19.95
C GLY A 117 -7.06 -7.71 -19.05
N ALA A 118 -6.76 -6.45 -18.76
CA ALA A 118 -5.56 -6.05 -18.00
C ALA A 118 -5.43 -6.75 -16.62
N TRP A 119 -6.55 -7.04 -15.93
CA TRP A 119 -6.51 -7.77 -14.66
C TRP A 119 -5.98 -9.20 -14.79
N SER A 120 -6.27 -9.89 -15.90
CA SER A 120 -5.75 -11.23 -16.16
C SER A 120 -4.22 -11.27 -16.32
N GLN A 121 -3.60 -10.11 -16.57
CA GLN A 121 -2.16 -9.96 -16.71
C GLN A 121 -1.45 -9.57 -15.41
N LEU A 122 -2.18 -9.39 -14.28
CA LEU A 122 -1.58 -8.95 -13.02
C LEU A 122 -0.37 -9.82 -12.63
N LEU A 123 -0.55 -11.15 -12.59
CA LEU A 123 0.52 -12.06 -12.17
C LEU A 123 1.72 -12.01 -13.11
N GLN A 124 1.49 -11.90 -14.42
CA GLN A 124 2.55 -11.74 -15.42
C GLN A 124 3.32 -10.43 -15.22
N ARG A 125 2.61 -9.32 -14.95
CA ARG A 125 3.24 -8.01 -14.68
C ARG A 125 4.08 -8.06 -13.39
N LEU A 126 3.59 -8.72 -12.33
CA LEU A 126 4.37 -8.93 -11.11
C LEU A 126 5.62 -9.80 -11.36
N HIS A 127 5.52 -10.82 -12.20
CA HIS A 127 6.69 -11.59 -12.64
C HIS A 127 7.70 -10.73 -13.38
N ALA A 128 7.26 -9.90 -14.33
CA ALA A 128 8.14 -9.00 -15.05
C ALA A 128 8.86 -8.02 -14.10
N CYS A 129 8.15 -7.48 -13.09
CA CYS A 129 8.77 -6.62 -12.08
C CYS A 129 9.81 -7.35 -11.22
N GLU A 130 9.53 -8.59 -10.80
CA GLU A 130 10.49 -9.43 -10.06
C GLU A 130 11.71 -9.82 -10.91
N GLU A 131 11.51 -10.13 -12.19
CA GLU A 131 12.58 -10.52 -13.13
C GLU A 131 13.47 -9.34 -13.50
N ALA A 132 12.89 -8.15 -13.69
CA ALA A 132 13.63 -6.93 -13.96
C ALA A 132 14.47 -6.45 -12.77
N LYS A 133 14.21 -6.98 -11.55
CA LYS A 133 14.94 -6.66 -10.32
C LYS A 133 15.13 -5.14 -10.13
N THR A 134 14.10 -4.36 -10.44
CA THR A 134 14.18 -2.90 -10.45
C THR A 134 12.95 -2.29 -9.79
N PHE A 135 13.17 -1.30 -8.91
CA PHE A 135 12.12 -0.43 -8.39
C PHE A 135 12.27 0.97 -8.99
N ASN A 136 11.20 1.51 -9.58
CA ASN A 136 11.21 2.86 -10.16
C ASN A 136 10.98 3.91 -9.07
N ALA A 137 11.98 4.70 -8.70
CA ALA A 137 11.83 5.75 -7.69
C ALA A 137 12.07 7.14 -8.27
N ALA A 138 11.42 8.16 -7.71
CA ALA A 138 11.73 9.55 -7.98
C ALA A 138 12.34 10.19 -6.73
N ARG A 139 13.13 11.24 -6.91
CA ARG A 139 13.65 12.03 -5.79
C ARG A 139 12.52 12.79 -5.12
N VAL A 140 12.61 12.93 -3.81
CA VAL A 140 11.72 13.82 -3.06
C VAL A 140 12.35 15.22 -3.03
N SER A 141 11.54 16.21 -3.35
CA SER A 141 12.02 17.59 -3.44
C SER A 141 12.34 18.18 -2.08
N ASP A 142 13.36 19.04 -2.06
CA ASP A 142 13.68 19.88 -0.91
C ASP A 142 12.72 21.06 -0.74
N ASN A 143 11.98 21.44 -1.80
CA ASN A 143 11.32 22.74 -1.86
C ASN A 143 9.80 22.68 -2.15
N LEU A 144 9.27 21.56 -2.66
CA LEU A 144 7.85 21.48 -3.02
C LEU A 144 6.92 21.41 -1.81
N VAL A 145 7.38 20.81 -0.71
CA VAL A 145 6.64 20.72 0.56
C VAL A 145 7.58 20.97 1.71
N VAL A 146 7.05 21.70 2.68
CA VAL A 146 7.70 22.03 3.94
C VAL A 146 6.72 21.70 5.06
N TYR A 147 7.05 20.69 5.86
CA TYR A 147 6.27 20.29 7.03
C TYR A 147 6.56 21.24 8.19
N ASN A 148 5.50 21.78 8.77
CA ASN A 148 5.58 22.62 9.96
C ASN A 148 5.16 21.80 11.18
N PHE A 149 6.14 21.35 11.95
CA PHE A 149 5.92 20.73 13.26
C PHE A 149 5.93 21.82 14.33
N THR A 150 5.25 21.58 15.45
CA THR A 150 5.09 22.56 16.54
C THR A 150 6.39 23.23 16.99
N SER A 151 7.54 22.56 16.84
CA SER A 151 8.86 23.05 17.26
C SER A 151 9.90 23.18 16.15
N TYR A 152 9.62 22.75 14.91
CA TYR A 152 10.59 22.81 13.81
C TYR A 152 9.94 22.68 12.44
N VAL A 153 10.69 23.08 11.42
CA VAL A 153 10.30 22.98 10.02
C VAL A 153 11.21 21.98 9.31
N MET A 154 10.65 21.16 8.42
CA MET A 154 11.38 20.10 7.70
C MET A 154 10.93 20.02 6.24
N SER A 155 11.87 19.87 5.30
CA SER A 155 11.49 19.62 3.89
C SER A 155 10.89 18.23 3.70
N GLY A 156 10.13 18.03 2.62
CA GLY A 156 9.65 16.71 2.21
C GLY A 156 10.79 15.68 2.15
N LYS A 157 11.91 16.07 1.54
CA LYS A 157 13.11 15.22 1.47
C LYS A 157 13.64 14.84 2.85
N GLN A 158 13.84 15.80 3.75
CA GLN A 158 14.38 15.53 5.09
C GLN A 158 13.46 14.60 5.90
N TYR A 159 12.15 14.76 5.77
CA TYR A 159 11.16 13.88 6.39
C TYR A 159 11.31 12.44 5.85
N ASP A 160 11.35 12.29 4.54
CA ASP A 160 11.47 10.99 3.88
C ASP A 160 12.82 10.31 4.13
N GLN A 161 13.92 11.07 4.29
CA GLN A 161 15.20 10.52 4.71
C GLN A 161 15.11 9.81 6.06
N ALA A 162 14.38 10.41 7.01
CA ALA A 162 14.17 9.82 8.32
C ALA A 162 13.33 8.52 8.22
N LEU A 163 12.31 8.50 7.36
CA LEU A 163 11.51 7.31 7.08
C LEU A 163 12.32 6.18 6.44
N LEU A 164 13.14 6.51 5.44
CA LEU A 164 14.03 5.56 4.78
C LEU A 164 15.03 4.97 5.78
N LYS A 165 15.60 5.81 6.65
CA LYS A 165 16.51 5.34 7.70
C LYS A 165 15.83 4.40 8.70
N GLU A 166 14.61 4.70 9.12
CA GLU A 166 13.80 3.82 9.99
C GLU A 166 13.62 2.43 9.36
N ASN A 167 13.26 2.36 8.08
CA ASN A 167 13.11 1.11 7.34
C ASN A 167 14.44 0.38 7.15
N PHE A 168 15.52 1.11 6.88
CA PHE A 168 16.85 0.53 6.74
C PHE A 168 17.34 -0.10 8.05
N ASP A 169 17.12 0.58 9.19
CA ASP A 169 17.48 0.06 10.50
C ASP A 169 16.70 -1.21 10.86
N PHE A 170 15.43 -1.29 10.45
CA PHE A 170 14.63 -2.52 10.58
C PHE A 170 15.27 -3.71 9.83
N VAL A 171 15.56 -3.56 8.53
CA VAL A 171 16.10 -4.67 7.72
C VAL A 171 17.56 -5.03 8.04
N ARG A 172 18.34 -4.04 8.51
CA ARG A 172 19.73 -4.25 8.94
C ARG A 172 19.81 -4.95 10.30
N SER A 173 18.80 -4.74 11.15
CA SER A 173 18.68 -5.36 12.48
C SER A 173 19.95 -5.24 13.32
N GLY A 174 20.56 -4.05 13.31
CA GLY A 174 21.78 -3.73 14.06
C GLY A 174 23.11 -4.21 13.45
N ARG A 175 23.09 -4.97 12.35
CA ARG A 175 24.32 -5.46 11.68
C ARG A 175 25.10 -4.30 11.03
N VAL A 176 26.42 -4.40 10.93
CA VAL A 176 27.23 -3.39 10.23
C VAL A 176 27.03 -3.54 8.72
N CYS A 177 26.80 -2.42 8.01
CA CYS A 177 26.57 -2.43 6.57
C CYS A 177 27.72 -1.70 5.86
N GLY A 178 28.65 -2.44 5.26
CA GLY A 178 29.84 -1.90 4.57
C GLY A 178 30.04 -2.41 3.14
N SER A 179 29.07 -3.11 2.56
CA SER A 179 29.17 -3.65 1.19
C SER A 179 28.76 -2.62 0.12
N GLU A 180 29.06 -2.89 -1.16
CA GLU A 180 28.56 -2.08 -2.28
C GLU A 180 27.03 -1.96 -2.28
N LYS A 181 26.31 -3.01 -1.90
CA LYS A 181 24.85 -2.98 -1.78
C LYS A 181 24.38 -2.04 -0.66
N CYS A 182 25.18 -1.87 0.39
CA CYS A 182 24.91 -0.87 1.42
C CYS A 182 25.05 0.55 0.85
N ALA A 183 26.04 0.78 -0.02
CA ALA A 183 26.21 2.07 -0.67
C ALA A 183 24.98 2.43 -1.54
N LEU A 184 24.38 1.46 -2.24
CA LEU A 184 23.13 1.65 -2.98
C LEU A 184 21.97 2.10 -2.07
N VAL A 185 21.80 1.46 -0.91
CA VAL A 185 20.75 1.88 0.05
C VAL A 185 21.08 3.25 0.67
N GLN A 186 22.35 3.54 0.94
CA GLN A 186 22.75 4.89 1.38
C GLN A 186 22.48 5.94 0.32
N GLU A 187 22.67 5.61 -0.96
CA GLU A 187 22.28 6.48 -2.06
C GLU A 187 20.77 6.72 -2.07
N MET A 188 19.95 5.67 -1.92
CA MET A 188 18.50 5.78 -1.80
C MET A 188 18.11 6.75 -0.69
N ILE A 189 18.70 6.61 0.51
CA ILE A 189 18.46 7.51 1.64
C ILE A 189 18.93 8.93 1.29
N SER A 190 20.17 9.12 0.86
CA SER A 190 20.75 10.45 0.64
C SER A 190 19.99 11.28 -0.41
N LYS A 191 19.49 10.63 -1.46
CA LYS A 191 18.74 11.26 -2.54
C LYS A 191 17.23 11.23 -2.32
N SER A 192 16.77 10.61 -1.23
CA SER A 192 15.36 10.24 -1.02
C SER A 192 14.77 9.59 -2.26
N LEU A 193 15.51 8.65 -2.86
CA LEU A 193 15.05 7.85 -4.00
C LEU A 193 14.23 6.69 -3.47
N TRP A 194 12.93 6.94 -3.35
CA TRP A 194 11.95 5.90 -3.14
C TRP A 194 10.63 6.30 -3.76
N SER A 195 9.75 5.33 -3.93
CA SER A 195 8.34 5.64 -3.82
C SER A 195 7.72 4.60 -2.91
N TRP A 196 6.87 5.05 -1.99
CA TRP A 196 6.13 4.16 -1.10
C TRP A 196 5.44 3.07 -1.92
N TRP A 197 4.96 3.44 -3.12
CA TRP A 197 4.33 2.58 -4.12
C TRP A 197 4.80 2.96 -5.52
N THR A 198 6.06 2.67 -5.83
CA THR A 198 6.66 2.82 -7.19
C THR A 198 5.80 2.16 -8.28
N ASP A 199 5.09 1.12 -7.85
CA ASP A 199 4.09 0.31 -8.52
C ASP A 199 3.15 -0.21 -7.41
N ILE A 200 2.27 -1.17 -7.68
CA ILE A 200 1.45 -1.77 -6.62
C ILE A 200 2.39 -2.39 -5.55
N PRO A 201 2.16 -2.21 -4.23
CA PRO A 201 3.04 -2.71 -3.17
C PRO A 201 3.00 -4.24 -3.07
N TRP A 202 3.71 -4.91 -3.97
CA TRP A 202 3.80 -6.35 -4.01
C TRP A 202 5.05 -6.85 -3.27
N ALA A 203 4.95 -8.06 -2.72
CA ALA A 203 6.06 -8.78 -2.13
C ALA A 203 6.03 -10.24 -2.59
N ASN A 204 7.17 -10.74 -3.08
CA ASN A 204 7.38 -12.17 -3.25
C ASN A 204 7.45 -12.84 -1.88
N LEU A 205 6.54 -13.79 -1.63
CA LEU A 205 6.36 -14.36 -0.29
C LEU A 205 7.60 -15.13 0.17
N ILE A 206 8.37 -15.73 -0.74
CA ILE A 206 9.61 -16.44 -0.40
C ILE A 206 10.68 -15.44 0.07
N VAL A 207 10.79 -14.29 -0.61
CA VAL A 207 11.71 -13.21 -0.23
C VAL A 207 11.28 -12.59 1.10
N ALA A 208 10.00 -12.29 1.26
CA ALA A 208 9.47 -11.70 2.48
C ALA A 208 9.66 -12.61 3.72
N LYS A 209 9.54 -13.94 3.55
CA LYS A 209 9.91 -14.91 4.60
C LYS A 209 11.35 -14.75 5.07
N ARG A 210 12.31 -14.61 4.14
CA ARG A 210 13.72 -14.40 4.50
C ARG A 210 13.93 -13.07 5.22
N MET A 211 13.29 -12.00 4.74
CA MET A 211 13.36 -10.68 5.37
C MET A 211 12.86 -10.72 6.81
N LEU A 212 11.65 -11.25 7.04
CA LEU A 212 11.05 -11.31 8.38
C LEU A 212 11.86 -12.20 9.33
N ALA A 213 12.36 -13.34 8.86
CA ALA A 213 13.23 -14.22 9.65
C ALA A 213 14.54 -13.50 10.04
N SER A 214 15.17 -12.80 9.08
CA SER A 214 16.39 -12.02 9.37
C SER A 214 16.12 -10.88 10.35
N ALA A 215 15.00 -10.16 10.19
CA ALA A 215 14.58 -9.09 11.10
C ALA A 215 14.37 -9.59 12.53
N ALA A 216 13.87 -10.81 12.68
CA ALA A 216 13.71 -11.49 13.97
C ALA A 216 15.01 -12.13 14.50
N GLY A 217 16.11 -12.10 13.74
CA GLY A 217 17.35 -12.78 14.11
C GLY A 217 17.25 -14.31 14.13
N THR A 218 16.35 -14.90 13.33
CA THR A 218 16.14 -16.35 13.25
C THR A 218 16.41 -16.93 11.86
N ASP A 219 16.62 -18.24 11.79
CA ASP A 219 16.71 -18.96 10.52
C ASP A 219 15.30 -19.18 9.97
N VAL A 220 15.10 -18.87 8.68
CA VAL A 220 13.84 -19.07 7.95
C VAL A 220 13.29 -20.50 8.11
N LYS A 221 14.16 -21.52 8.21
CA LYS A 221 13.78 -22.94 8.37
C LYS A 221 13.25 -23.27 9.77
N LYS A 222 13.53 -22.43 10.77
CA LYS A 222 13.07 -22.59 12.15
C LYS A 222 11.72 -21.92 12.41
N VAL A 223 11.21 -21.14 11.45
CA VAL A 223 9.92 -20.47 11.59
C VAL A 223 8.79 -21.45 11.28
N THR A 224 7.98 -21.76 12.29
CA THR A 224 6.81 -22.65 12.16
C THR A 224 5.49 -21.90 12.04
N GLU A 225 5.41 -20.66 12.53
CA GLU A 225 4.24 -19.77 12.46
C GLU A 225 4.72 -18.35 12.15
N TRP A 226 4.45 -17.87 10.95
CA TRP A 226 4.85 -16.55 10.47
C TRP A 226 4.12 -15.44 11.23
N GLN A 227 2.83 -15.63 11.54
CA GLN A 227 2.08 -14.68 12.35
C GLN A 227 2.70 -14.50 13.75
N GLY A 228 3.15 -15.60 14.37
CA GLY A 228 3.84 -15.58 15.67
C GLY A 228 5.22 -14.91 15.61
N LEU A 229 5.90 -14.98 14.47
CA LEU A 229 7.16 -14.26 14.23
C LEU A 229 6.92 -12.74 14.13
N VAL A 230 5.96 -12.32 13.29
CA VAL A 230 5.64 -10.88 13.09
C VAL A 230 5.23 -10.21 14.39
N GLN A 231 4.51 -10.92 15.27
CA GLN A 231 4.11 -10.40 16.59
C GLN A 231 5.29 -9.94 17.46
N GLN A 232 6.48 -10.48 17.22
CA GLN A 232 7.71 -10.17 17.98
C GLN A 232 8.49 -9.00 17.37
N LEU A 233 8.16 -8.58 16.15
CA LEU A 233 8.88 -7.54 15.43
C LEU A 233 8.38 -6.14 15.82
N ARG A 234 9.33 -5.19 15.83
CA ARG A 234 9.03 -3.76 15.84
C ARG A 234 9.05 -3.27 14.40
N VAL A 235 7.89 -3.27 13.75
CA VAL A 235 7.77 -2.91 12.34
C VAL A 235 7.87 -1.38 12.15
N PRO A 236 8.44 -0.91 11.04
CA PRO A 236 8.46 0.50 10.67
C PRO A 236 7.12 0.95 10.07
N ARG A 237 6.93 2.26 9.89
CA ARG A 237 5.70 2.87 9.33
C ARG A 237 5.41 2.60 7.86
N PHE A 238 6.39 2.14 7.07
CA PHE A 238 6.29 2.02 5.62
C PHE A 238 6.79 0.65 5.16
N GLU A 239 5.99 -0.38 5.39
CA GLU A 239 6.34 -1.80 5.23
C GLU A 239 6.96 -2.17 3.87
N HIS A 240 6.46 -1.60 2.78
CA HIS A 240 6.95 -1.92 1.45
C HIS A 240 8.35 -1.36 1.19
N VAL A 241 8.71 -0.25 1.84
CA VAL A 241 10.06 0.33 1.78
C VAL A 241 11.08 -0.59 2.42
N ALA A 242 10.77 -1.13 3.60
CA ALA A 242 11.59 -2.16 4.21
C ALA A 242 11.80 -3.34 3.25
N TYR A 243 10.72 -3.80 2.59
CA TYR A 243 10.83 -4.86 1.60
C TYR A 243 11.72 -4.50 0.40
N GLN A 244 11.59 -3.30 -0.17
CA GLN A 244 12.44 -2.81 -1.27
C GLN A 244 13.91 -2.75 -0.84
N MET A 245 14.21 -2.20 0.34
CA MET A 245 15.57 -2.13 0.87
C MET A 245 16.16 -3.51 1.12
N TRP A 246 15.38 -4.46 1.65
CA TRP A 246 15.80 -5.86 1.75
C TRP A 246 16.18 -6.43 0.39
N CYS A 247 15.35 -6.18 -0.62
CA CYS A 247 15.58 -6.67 -1.97
C CYS A 247 16.86 -6.11 -2.60
N VAL A 248 17.17 -4.83 -2.39
CA VAL A 248 18.43 -4.22 -2.83
C VAL A 248 19.63 -4.84 -2.11
N LEU A 249 19.53 -5.04 -0.79
CA LEU A 249 20.62 -5.60 0.01
C LEU A 249 20.88 -7.08 -0.27
N HIS A 250 19.84 -7.88 -0.53
CA HIS A 250 19.95 -9.34 -0.49
C HIS A 250 19.50 -10.06 -1.76
N GLU A 251 18.69 -9.43 -2.61
CA GLU A 251 18.00 -10.11 -3.72
C GLU A 251 18.41 -9.58 -5.10
N GLY A 252 19.42 -8.70 -5.15
CA GLY A 252 20.01 -8.18 -6.39
C GLY A 252 19.17 -7.10 -7.06
N PHE A 253 18.21 -6.49 -6.35
CA PHE A 253 17.43 -5.40 -6.90
C PHE A 253 18.23 -4.10 -6.97
N GLN A 254 17.83 -3.22 -7.88
CA GLN A 254 18.32 -1.86 -8.01
C GLN A 254 17.15 -0.86 -7.95
N VAL A 255 17.48 0.39 -7.65
CA VAL A 255 16.53 1.50 -7.77
C VAL A 255 16.85 2.28 -9.03
N ARG A 256 15.87 2.40 -9.92
CA ARG A 256 15.94 3.24 -11.11
C ARG A 256 15.40 4.61 -10.76
N ASP A 257 16.28 5.61 -10.78
CA ASP A 257 15.90 7.03 -10.68
C ASP A 257 15.14 7.44 -11.96
N VAL A 258 13.83 7.68 -11.82
CA VAL A 258 12.92 8.09 -12.90
C VAL A 258 12.50 9.56 -12.76
N THR A 259 13.26 10.37 -12.02
CA THR A 259 12.93 11.78 -11.75
C THR A 259 12.82 12.61 -13.03
N ASP A 260 13.52 12.26 -14.11
CA ASP A 260 13.42 12.91 -15.42
C ASP A 260 12.04 12.70 -16.09
N LEU A 261 11.42 11.54 -15.83
CA LEU A 261 10.08 11.18 -16.30
C LEU A 261 9.00 11.70 -15.36
N ALA A 262 9.11 11.37 -14.07
CA ALA A 262 8.06 11.60 -13.07
C ALA A 262 8.11 12.98 -12.42
N LYS A 263 9.22 13.73 -12.59
CA LYS A 263 9.59 14.90 -11.78
C LYS A 263 9.82 14.53 -10.32
N GLU A 264 10.26 15.49 -9.51
CA GLU A 264 10.44 15.26 -8.07
C GLU A 264 9.08 15.03 -7.40
N ALA A 265 9.01 14.11 -6.44
CA ALA A 265 7.84 13.95 -5.60
C ALA A 265 7.81 15.05 -4.53
N ARG A 266 6.60 15.46 -4.12
CA ARG A 266 6.42 16.32 -2.96
C ARG A 266 6.80 15.61 -1.66
N TRP A 267 6.37 14.36 -1.55
CA TRP A 267 6.62 13.40 -0.47
C TRP A 267 6.21 12.01 -0.98
N GLY A 268 6.74 10.94 -0.38
CA GLY A 268 6.18 9.59 -0.48
C GLY A 268 6.22 8.94 -1.87
N SER A 269 5.36 9.36 -2.80
CA SER A 269 5.19 8.78 -4.14
C SER A 269 4.95 9.85 -5.20
N PHE A 270 5.64 9.75 -6.34
CA PHE A 270 5.38 10.59 -7.52
C PHE A 270 4.03 10.30 -8.20
N LEU A 271 3.39 9.16 -7.88
CA LEU A 271 2.06 8.80 -8.38
C LEU A 271 0.95 9.34 -7.50
N GLU A 272 1.25 9.78 -6.28
CA GLU A 272 0.24 10.31 -5.36
C GLU A 272 -0.17 11.73 -5.72
N ASP A 273 0.80 12.60 -6.03
CA ASP A 273 0.57 13.99 -6.44
C ASP A 273 1.55 14.35 -7.58
N PRO A 274 1.27 13.90 -8.81
CA PRO A 274 2.20 14.09 -9.91
C PRO A 274 2.29 15.57 -10.31
N GLN A 275 3.51 16.03 -10.53
CA GLN A 275 3.74 17.39 -11.02
C GLN A 275 3.21 17.58 -12.46
N PRO A 276 2.88 18.82 -12.85
CA PRO A 276 2.59 19.15 -14.25
C PRO A 276 3.71 18.67 -15.19
N ASP A 277 3.32 18.25 -16.39
CA ASP A 277 4.20 17.74 -17.45
C ASP A 277 4.99 16.47 -17.08
N SER A 278 4.60 15.80 -16.00
CA SER A 278 5.12 14.49 -15.66
C SER A 278 4.65 13.44 -16.69
N ARG A 279 5.57 12.54 -17.00
CA ARG A 279 5.40 11.44 -17.96
C ARG A 279 5.33 10.10 -17.23
N PHE A 280 4.81 10.08 -16.00
CA PHE A 280 4.72 8.87 -15.17
C PHE A 280 3.92 7.74 -15.85
N ALA A 281 3.00 8.07 -16.77
CA ALA A 281 2.25 7.09 -17.54
C ALA A 281 3.14 6.21 -18.44
N GLU A 282 4.32 6.70 -18.86
CA GLU A 282 5.30 5.91 -19.62
C GLU A 282 5.90 4.75 -18.80
N LEU A 283 5.75 4.79 -17.47
CA LEU A 283 6.21 3.73 -16.57
C LEU A 283 5.24 2.56 -16.46
N ASN A 284 4.05 2.64 -17.09
CA ASN A 284 2.99 1.63 -17.05
C ASN A 284 2.68 1.12 -15.61
N PRO A 285 2.34 2.02 -14.67
CA PRO A 285 2.12 1.60 -13.28
C PRO A 285 0.89 0.68 -13.17
N LEU A 286 0.88 -0.26 -12.21
CA LEU A 286 -0.28 -1.10 -11.88
C LEU A 286 -1.33 -0.34 -11.06
N TRP A 287 -1.04 0.88 -10.61
CA TRP A 287 -1.99 1.73 -9.90
C TRP A 287 -1.78 3.22 -10.19
N ALA A 288 -2.76 4.05 -9.83
CA ALA A 288 -2.66 5.51 -9.87
C ALA A 288 -3.41 6.13 -8.68
N SER A 289 -3.03 7.31 -8.20
CA SER A 289 -3.86 8.03 -7.23
C SER A 289 -5.04 8.72 -7.91
N THR A 290 -5.99 9.20 -7.12
CA THR A 290 -7.11 9.99 -7.65
C THR A 290 -6.63 11.28 -8.32
N GLU A 291 -5.59 11.88 -7.77
CA GLU A 291 -4.93 13.10 -8.23
C GLU A 291 -4.21 12.85 -9.55
N ALA A 292 -3.53 11.72 -9.70
CA ALA A 292 -2.93 11.32 -10.97
C ALA A 292 -3.99 11.12 -12.05
N VAL A 293 -5.13 10.50 -11.72
CA VAL A 293 -6.24 10.37 -12.68
C VAL A 293 -6.80 11.73 -13.06
N ALA A 294 -6.99 12.64 -12.08
CA ALA A 294 -7.47 14.00 -12.35
C ALA A 294 -6.48 14.83 -13.18
N ALA A 295 -5.18 14.69 -12.94
CA ALA A 295 -4.14 15.36 -13.73
C ALA A 295 -4.19 14.94 -15.20
N VAL A 296 -4.39 13.64 -15.46
CA VAL A 296 -4.57 13.12 -16.83
C VAL A 296 -5.84 13.68 -17.49
N GLU A 297 -6.97 13.72 -16.78
CA GLU A 297 -8.22 14.31 -17.31
C GLU A 297 -8.09 15.77 -17.67
N MET A 298 -7.37 16.53 -16.84
CA MET A 298 -7.11 17.95 -17.07
C MET A 298 -5.98 18.18 -18.09
N SER A 299 -5.47 17.13 -18.73
CA SER A 299 -4.34 17.19 -19.67
C SER A 299 -3.07 17.84 -19.08
N LYS A 300 -2.88 17.71 -17.76
CA LYS A 300 -1.68 18.16 -17.04
C LYS A 300 -0.59 17.09 -16.95
N ALA A 301 -0.93 15.85 -17.28
CA ALA A 301 -0.04 14.71 -17.34
C ALA A 301 -0.38 13.83 -18.55
N ALA A 302 0.58 13.01 -18.99
CA ALA A 302 0.40 12.10 -20.12
C ALA A 302 -0.70 11.05 -19.83
N ALA A 303 -1.48 10.70 -20.85
CA ALA A 303 -2.52 9.68 -20.74
C ALA A 303 -1.95 8.30 -20.40
N PHE A 304 -2.68 7.54 -19.58
CA PHE A 304 -2.33 6.16 -19.26
C PHE A 304 -2.35 5.26 -20.51
N SER A 305 -1.47 4.26 -20.51
CA SER A 305 -1.42 3.23 -21.54
C SER A 305 -2.78 2.53 -21.69
N GLN A 306 -3.22 2.36 -22.94
CA GLN A 306 -4.42 1.58 -23.25
C GLN A 306 -4.15 0.07 -23.21
N GLU A 307 -2.89 -0.33 -23.44
CA GLU A 307 -2.47 -1.74 -23.46
C GLU A 307 -2.16 -2.25 -22.04
N SER A 308 -1.56 -1.40 -21.20
CA SER A 308 -1.18 -1.73 -19.82
C SER A 308 -1.63 -0.64 -18.85
N PRO A 309 -2.95 -0.40 -18.73
CA PRO A 309 -3.45 0.61 -17.81
C PRO A 309 -3.17 0.23 -16.35
N PRO A 310 -3.27 1.20 -15.42
CA PRO A 310 -3.41 0.89 -14.01
C PRO A 310 -4.61 -0.03 -13.76
N LEU A 311 -4.50 -0.88 -12.73
CA LEU A 311 -5.53 -1.80 -12.28
C LEU A 311 -6.32 -1.21 -11.10
N LEU A 312 -5.62 -0.49 -10.23
CA LEU A 312 -6.19 0.11 -9.02
C LEU A 312 -6.10 1.64 -9.04
N ILE A 313 -7.04 2.26 -8.34
CA ILE A 313 -6.91 3.63 -7.85
C ILE A 313 -6.71 3.57 -6.34
N PHE A 314 -5.67 4.25 -5.84
CA PHE A 314 -5.44 4.46 -4.40
C PHE A 314 -5.88 5.86 -3.98
N HIS A 315 -6.02 6.04 -2.66
CA HIS A 315 -6.53 7.27 -2.04
C HIS A 315 -7.87 7.68 -2.67
N ALA A 316 -8.71 6.67 -2.96
CA ALA A 316 -10.01 6.85 -3.59
C ALA A 316 -10.95 7.77 -2.79
N ASP A 317 -10.59 8.12 -1.56
CA ASP A 317 -11.31 8.98 -0.65
C ASP A 317 -10.87 10.47 -0.69
N HIS A 318 -9.74 10.81 -1.34
CA HIS A 318 -9.24 12.19 -1.47
C HIS A 318 -10.10 13.06 -2.41
N LEU A 319 -10.60 12.50 -3.52
CA LEU A 319 -11.47 13.22 -4.47
C LEU A 319 -12.95 12.81 -4.34
N GLN A 320 -13.54 13.20 -3.21
CA GLN A 320 -14.90 12.83 -2.77
C GLN A 320 -15.98 12.91 -3.86
N MET A 321 -15.93 13.89 -4.76
CA MET A 321 -16.94 14.05 -5.82
C MET A 321 -16.88 12.95 -6.89
N ARG A 322 -15.70 12.42 -7.22
CA ARG A 322 -15.50 11.45 -8.31
C ARG A 322 -16.09 10.06 -8.01
N PHE A 323 -16.11 9.70 -6.73
CA PHE A 323 -16.57 8.39 -6.25
C PHE A 323 -17.98 8.43 -5.66
N THR A 324 -18.72 9.53 -5.90
CA THR A 324 -20.15 9.59 -5.60
C THR A 324 -20.94 8.92 -6.73
N PHE A 325 -21.49 7.73 -6.49
CA PHE A 325 -22.54 7.21 -7.37
C PHE A 325 -23.81 8.02 -7.07
N SER A 326 -24.48 8.57 -8.09
CA SER A 326 -25.83 9.16 -7.97
C SER A 326 -26.01 10.33 -6.97
N GLY A 327 -24.98 11.13 -6.69
CA GLY A 327 -25.14 12.34 -5.86
C GLY A 327 -25.37 12.08 -4.36
N ARG A 328 -25.20 10.84 -3.88
CA ARG A 328 -25.10 10.54 -2.44
C ARG A 328 -23.73 9.92 -2.18
N GLY A 329 -22.91 10.60 -1.39
CA GLY A 329 -21.52 10.18 -1.13
C GLY A 329 -21.49 8.82 -0.45
N HIS A 330 -20.97 7.80 -1.12
CA HIS A 330 -20.72 6.50 -0.51
C HIS A 330 -19.89 6.65 0.77
N LYS A 331 -18.86 7.52 0.74
CA LYS A 331 -18.08 7.89 1.93
C LYS A 331 -19.01 8.39 3.05
N PHE A 332 -19.86 9.38 2.78
CA PHE A 332 -20.82 9.90 3.77
C PHE A 332 -21.78 8.81 4.33
N LEU A 333 -22.31 7.93 3.47
CA LEU A 333 -23.15 6.81 3.91
C LEU A 333 -22.36 5.86 4.83
N TRP A 334 -21.12 5.53 4.44
CA TRP A 334 -20.22 4.69 5.23
C TRP A 334 -19.86 5.33 6.56
N GLU A 335 -19.52 6.62 6.57
CA GLU A 335 -19.21 7.39 7.78
C GLU A 335 -20.41 7.45 8.73
N SER A 336 -21.60 7.76 8.20
CA SER A 336 -22.83 7.83 9.01
C SER A 336 -23.20 6.47 9.60
N LEU A 337 -23.17 5.42 8.78
CA LEU A 337 -23.43 4.06 9.25
C LEU A 337 -22.40 3.61 10.29
N LEU A 338 -21.12 3.92 10.09
CA LEU A 338 -20.08 3.56 11.04
C LEU A 338 -20.31 4.25 12.39
N LEU A 339 -20.70 5.53 12.39
CA LEU A 339 -21.04 6.26 13.62
C LEU A 339 -22.20 5.61 14.37
N ASP A 340 -23.29 5.30 13.67
CA ASP A 340 -24.47 4.65 14.26
C ASP A 340 -24.09 3.28 14.86
N LEU A 341 -23.24 2.51 14.17
CA LEU A 341 -22.75 1.22 14.64
C LEU A 341 -21.82 1.37 15.85
N LEU A 342 -20.91 2.34 15.84
CA LEU A 342 -20.02 2.60 16.98
C LEU A 342 -20.84 2.97 18.22
N GLU A 343 -21.85 3.84 18.08
CA GLU A 343 -22.77 4.20 19.17
C GLU A 343 -23.54 2.97 19.68
N LYS A 344 -24.14 2.19 18.77
CA LYS A 344 -24.86 0.95 19.10
C LYS A 344 -24.00 -0.05 19.88
N HIS A 345 -22.71 -0.14 19.57
CA HIS A 345 -21.75 -1.02 20.23
C HIS A 345 -21.05 -0.38 21.45
N ASN A 346 -21.49 0.81 21.89
CA ASN A 346 -20.91 1.58 23.00
C ASN A 346 -19.39 1.84 22.85
N ARG A 347 -18.92 2.04 21.61
CA ARG A 347 -17.51 2.34 21.30
C ARG A 347 -17.27 3.84 21.43
N THR A 348 -16.69 4.26 22.56
CA THR A 348 -16.36 5.67 22.85
C THR A 348 -14.92 6.05 22.48
N ASP A 349 -14.13 5.09 21.98
CA ASP A 349 -12.76 5.26 21.53
C ASP A 349 -12.65 5.91 20.14
N PHE A 350 -13.78 6.12 19.46
CA PHE A 350 -13.88 6.78 18.17
C PHE A 350 -14.84 7.97 18.24
N ASP A 351 -14.39 9.15 17.77
CA ASP A 351 -15.24 10.33 17.59
C ASP A 351 -15.33 10.74 16.10
N ASN A 352 -16.17 11.71 15.77
CA ASN A 352 -16.28 12.28 14.42
C ASN A 352 -14.94 12.78 13.85
N ARG A 353 -13.94 13.08 14.69
CA ARG A 353 -12.60 13.48 14.26
C ARG A 353 -11.70 12.29 13.94
N SER A 354 -12.10 11.09 14.35
CA SER A 354 -11.40 9.83 14.10
C SER A 354 -11.81 9.16 12.79
N ILE A 355 -12.91 9.63 12.18
CA ILE A 355 -13.46 9.14 10.91
C ILE A 355 -13.07 10.06 9.73
N ARG A 356 -12.66 11.30 10.01
CA ARG A 356 -12.36 12.34 9.01
C ARG A 356 -10.90 12.38 8.59
#